data_AF-A0A1F0PPL5-F1
#
_entry.id   AF-A0A1F0PPL5-F1
#
_cell.length_a   1.000
_cell.length_b   1.000
_cell.length_c   1.000
_cell.angle_alpha   90.00
_cell.angle_beta   90.00
_cell.angle_gamma   90.00
#
_symmetry.space_group_name_H-M   'P 1'
#
loop_
_entity.id
_entity.type
_entity.pdbx_description
1 polymer ?
#
loop_
_entity_poly.entity_id
_entity_poly.type
_entity_poly.pdbx_seq_one_letter_code
_entity_poly.pdbx_strand_id
1 'polypeptide(L)'
;MRSLKPNQLIKRLNLWIVIKLSPDGIKTAFDHWFNPIGTYIFKGLDRENGILDLSMFTNLTSVDCNAFRWIDHLYKLVLPPTLSTYDTCFYTSTIDNIIIEVIEKQNSLLWGLTFKNLIIKSVNPPITERRASYGWYARKESRIFVPDESVENYRKSDSFSDIAEYIHPMSEYQP
;
A
#
# COMPACT_ATOMS: atom_id res chain seq x y z
N MET A 1 -24.30 21.54 -11.32
CA MET A 1 -23.11 21.37 -10.45
C MET A 1 -23.56 20.75 -9.14
N ARG A 2 -23.15 19.50 -8.84
CA ARG A 2 -23.47 18.88 -7.53
C ARG A 2 -22.50 19.41 -6.48
N SER A 3 -23.05 20.06 -5.45
CA SER A 3 -22.34 20.48 -4.24
C SER A 3 -21.71 19.26 -3.55
N LEU A 4 -20.41 19.32 -3.25
CA LEU A 4 -19.69 18.29 -2.52
C LEU A 4 -19.99 18.41 -1.02
N LYS A 5 -20.28 17.28 -0.36
CA LYS A 5 -20.51 17.22 1.08
C LYS A 5 -19.25 17.71 1.85
N PRO A 6 -19.37 18.35 3.02
CA PRO A 6 -18.25 18.92 3.76
C PRO A 6 -17.06 17.96 4.00
N ASN A 7 -17.33 16.68 4.27
CA ASN A 7 -16.30 15.66 4.45
C ASN A 7 -15.53 15.32 3.16
N GLN A 8 -16.19 15.41 2.00
CA GLN A 8 -15.53 15.28 0.68
C GLN A 8 -14.64 16.49 0.40
N LEU A 9 -15.04 17.68 0.86
CA LEU A 9 -14.26 18.90 0.74
C LEU A 9 -12.98 18.82 1.58
N ILE A 10 -13.08 18.38 2.84
CA ILE A 10 -11.93 18.24 3.76
C ILE A 10 -10.94 17.18 3.26
N LYS A 11 -11.43 16.02 2.77
CA LYS A 11 -10.59 14.97 2.18
C LYS A 11 -9.91 15.41 0.87
N ARG A 12 -10.57 16.25 0.07
CA ARG A 12 -9.96 16.87 -1.13
C ARG A 12 -8.93 17.94 -0.77
N LEU A 13 -9.19 18.70 0.30
CA LEU A 13 -8.29 19.74 0.79
C LEU A 13 -6.97 19.12 1.31
N ASN A 14 -7.03 18.03 2.07
CA ASN A 14 -5.83 17.35 2.59
C ASN A 14 -4.94 16.80 1.48
N LEU A 15 -5.52 16.14 0.45
CA LEU A 15 -4.74 15.63 -0.69
C LEU A 15 -4.16 16.79 -1.53
N TRP A 16 -4.94 17.86 -1.74
CA TRP A 16 -4.47 19.02 -2.49
C TRP A 16 -3.35 19.77 -1.75
N ILE A 17 -3.43 19.86 -0.42
CA ILE A 17 -2.38 20.42 0.43
C ILE A 17 -1.09 19.59 0.34
N VAL A 18 -1.18 18.25 0.36
CA VAL A 18 -0.02 17.36 0.16
C VAL A 18 0.61 17.60 -1.22
N ILE A 19 -0.19 17.62 -2.29
CA ILE A 19 0.29 17.85 -3.66
C ILE A 19 0.93 19.25 -3.82
N LYS A 20 0.37 20.28 -3.18
CA LYS A 20 0.89 21.66 -3.27
C LYS A 20 2.12 21.91 -2.41
N LEU A 21 2.16 21.38 -1.19
CA LEU A 21 3.22 21.67 -0.22
C LEU A 21 4.39 20.70 -0.29
N SER A 22 4.17 19.49 -0.80
CA SER A 22 5.22 18.49 -1.02
C SER A 22 4.92 17.68 -2.27
N PRO A 23 5.15 18.25 -3.47
CA PRO A 23 4.96 17.53 -4.74
C PRO A 23 5.88 16.30 -4.88
N ASP A 24 6.92 16.22 -4.06
CA ASP A 24 7.84 15.09 -3.88
C ASP A 24 7.48 14.16 -2.69
N GLY A 25 6.50 14.53 -1.85
CA GLY A 25 6.08 13.79 -0.66
C GLY A 25 7.04 13.84 0.55
N ILE A 26 8.13 14.63 0.48
CA ILE A 26 9.29 14.55 1.40
C ILE A 26 9.52 15.83 2.24
N LYS A 27 8.83 16.96 2.01
CA LYS A 27 9.19 18.24 2.67
C LYS A 27 8.47 18.52 3.99
N THR A 28 9.29 18.77 5.02
CA THR A 28 8.94 19.24 6.37
C THR A 28 8.40 20.68 6.33
N ALA A 29 7.24 20.93 6.96
CA ALA A 29 6.73 22.29 7.18
C ALA A 29 6.98 22.72 8.63
N PHE A 30 7.53 23.92 8.79
CA PHE A 30 7.82 24.58 10.05
C PHE A 30 6.55 24.93 10.85
N ASP A 31 6.68 24.76 12.16
CA ASP A 31 5.97 25.40 13.27
C ASP A 31 4.42 25.41 13.29
N HIS A 32 3.95 24.55 14.19
CA HIS A 32 2.68 24.59 14.93
C HIS A 32 1.40 24.36 14.11
N TRP A 33 0.89 23.12 14.24
CA TRP A 33 -0.41 22.58 13.81
C TRP A 33 -0.48 21.90 12.44
N PHE A 34 0.66 21.45 11.92
CA PHE A 34 0.72 20.45 10.85
C PHE A 34 1.48 19.23 11.35
N ASN A 35 0.81 18.07 11.44
CA ASN A 35 1.50 16.80 11.63
C ASN A 35 2.49 16.63 10.46
N PRO A 36 3.78 16.32 10.72
CA PRO A 36 4.78 16.22 9.68
C PRO A 36 4.34 15.23 8.59
N ILE A 37 4.43 15.66 7.32
CA ILE A 37 4.18 14.86 6.11
C ILE A 37 5.31 13.84 6.00
N GLY A 38 5.20 12.83 6.83
CA GLY A 38 6.18 11.78 7.06
C GLY A 38 5.69 10.78 8.09
N THR A 39 4.62 11.11 8.83
CA THR A 39 4.11 10.21 9.88
C THR A 39 2.67 9.76 9.67
N TYR A 40 1.89 10.19 8.66
CA TYR A 40 0.51 9.67 8.40
C TYR A 40 -0.01 10.02 6.98
N ILE A 41 0.79 9.85 5.92
CA ILE A 41 0.53 10.46 4.59
C ILE A 41 -0.84 10.07 3.99
N PHE A 42 -1.32 8.84 4.18
CA PHE A 42 -2.56 8.32 3.59
C PHE A 42 -3.49 7.61 4.59
N LYS A 43 -3.32 7.88 5.89
CA LYS A 43 -4.12 7.29 6.97
C LYS A 43 -5.62 7.58 6.82
N GLY A 44 -6.48 6.58 6.99
CA GLY A 44 -7.94 6.75 7.02
C GLY A 44 -8.54 7.36 5.75
N LEU A 45 -7.89 7.15 4.59
CA LEU A 45 -8.34 7.69 3.32
C LEU A 45 -9.40 6.81 2.64
N ASP A 46 -10.56 6.64 3.28
CA ASP A 46 -11.69 5.98 2.63
C ASP A 46 -12.25 6.86 1.51
N ARG A 47 -12.60 6.25 0.39
CA ARG A 47 -13.17 6.90 -0.79
C ARG A 47 -14.58 6.39 -1.05
N GLU A 48 -15.47 7.29 -1.47
CA GLU A 48 -16.87 6.94 -1.80
C GLU A 48 -16.96 5.98 -3.00
N ASN A 49 -16.01 6.05 -3.94
CA ASN A 49 -15.87 5.08 -5.03
C ASN A 49 -14.97 3.88 -4.67
N GLY A 50 -14.39 3.86 -3.46
CA GLY A 50 -13.48 2.81 -3.00
C GLY A 50 -12.12 2.75 -3.71
N ILE A 51 -11.80 3.66 -4.62
CA ILE A 51 -10.57 3.62 -5.42
C ILE A 51 -9.64 4.76 -5.00
N LEU A 52 -8.43 4.40 -4.57
CA LEU A 52 -7.33 5.33 -4.31
C LEU A 52 -6.18 5.01 -5.28
N ASP A 53 -5.93 5.92 -6.20
CA ASP A 53 -4.83 5.82 -7.16
C ASP A 53 -3.75 6.85 -6.83
N LEU A 54 -2.55 6.36 -6.51
CA LEU A 54 -1.39 7.14 -6.12
C LEU A 54 -0.29 7.12 -7.19
N SER A 55 -0.61 6.68 -8.41
CA SER A 55 0.34 6.62 -9.53
C SER A 55 0.97 7.98 -9.89
N MET A 56 0.32 9.08 -9.51
CA MET A 56 0.84 10.44 -9.73
C MET A 56 2.12 10.76 -8.93
N PHE A 57 2.43 10.01 -7.87
CA PHE A 57 3.59 10.28 -7.00
C PHE A 57 4.86 9.61 -7.55
N THR A 58 5.50 10.21 -8.54
CA THR A 58 6.65 9.60 -9.24
C THR A 58 8.00 9.76 -8.55
N ASN A 59 8.04 10.38 -7.37
CA ASN A 59 9.28 10.61 -6.60
C ASN A 59 9.25 9.95 -5.22
N LEU A 60 8.13 9.34 -4.83
CA LEU A 60 8.02 8.66 -3.54
C LEU A 60 8.66 7.29 -3.64
N THR A 61 9.73 7.05 -2.89
CA THR A 61 10.52 5.80 -2.95
C THR A 61 10.35 4.91 -1.72
N SER A 62 9.92 5.47 -0.59
CA SER A 62 9.71 4.74 0.65
C SER A 62 8.49 5.23 1.41
N VAL A 63 7.90 4.32 2.19
CA VAL A 63 6.86 4.63 3.17
C VAL A 63 7.17 3.96 4.50
N ASP A 64 6.85 4.67 5.58
CA ASP A 64 7.04 4.19 6.94
C ASP A 64 5.80 3.44 7.46
N CYS A 65 5.92 2.99 8.71
CA CYS A 65 4.87 2.26 9.39
C CYS A 65 3.54 2.99 9.45
N ASN A 66 3.47 4.30 9.28
CA ASN A 66 2.25 5.05 9.47
C ASN A 66 1.51 5.43 8.19
N ALA A 67 2.08 5.14 7.02
CA ALA A 67 1.58 5.71 5.75
C ALA A 67 0.13 5.31 5.40
N PHE A 68 -0.24 4.03 5.54
CA PHE A 68 -1.54 3.48 5.10
C PHE A 68 -2.33 2.81 6.23
N ARG A 69 -2.19 3.31 7.46
CA ARG A 69 -2.88 2.75 8.63
C ARG A 69 -4.35 3.13 8.70
N TRP A 70 -5.15 2.26 9.33
CA TRP A 70 -6.54 2.52 9.70
C TRP A 70 -7.42 2.94 8.52
N ILE A 71 -7.26 2.27 7.38
CA ILE A 71 -8.19 2.40 6.26
C ILE A 71 -9.35 1.45 6.53
N ASP A 72 -10.55 2.00 6.74
CA ASP A 72 -11.74 1.21 7.09
C ASP A 72 -12.12 0.28 5.93
N HIS A 73 -12.15 0.83 4.71
CA HIS A 73 -12.35 0.03 3.50
C HIS A 73 -11.95 0.78 2.21
N LEU A 74 -11.13 0.13 1.39
CA LEU A 74 -10.95 0.47 -0.02
C LEU A 74 -11.21 -0.75 -0.92
N TYR A 75 -11.87 -0.51 -2.04
CA TYR A 75 -11.98 -1.50 -3.11
C TYR A 75 -10.64 -1.70 -3.84
N LYS A 76 -9.91 -0.61 -4.12
CA LYS A 76 -8.66 -0.65 -4.86
C LYS A 76 -7.67 0.41 -4.39
N LEU A 77 -6.42 0.01 -4.19
CA LEU A 77 -5.28 0.89 -3.96
C LEU A 77 -4.22 0.64 -5.04
N VAL A 78 -3.86 1.67 -5.80
CA VAL A 78 -2.70 1.65 -6.71
C VAL A 78 -1.59 2.45 -6.06
N LEU A 79 -0.49 1.78 -5.73
CA LEU A 79 0.67 2.43 -5.13
C LEU A 79 1.53 3.16 -6.16
N PRO A 80 2.33 4.15 -5.74
CA PRO A 80 3.17 4.89 -6.67
C PRO A 80 4.19 4.00 -7.39
N PRO A 81 4.52 4.28 -8.66
CA PRO A 81 5.36 3.42 -9.47
C PRO A 81 6.83 3.36 -9.02
N THR A 82 7.28 4.34 -8.24
CA THR A 82 8.65 4.41 -7.70
C THR A 82 8.77 3.94 -6.26
N LEU A 83 7.65 3.60 -5.60
CA LEU A 83 7.65 3.23 -4.20
C LEU A 83 8.16 1.80 -4.04
N SER A 84 9.42 1.63 -3.63
CA SER A 84 10.08 0.32 -3.56
C SER A 84 10.30 -0.20 -2.14
N THR A 85 10.21 0.67 -1.12
CA THR A 85 10.45 0.32 0.28
C THR A 85 9.20 0.47 1.13
N TYR A 86 8.81 -0.61 1.82
CA TYR A 86 7.60 -0.68 2.63
C TYR A 86 7.91 -1.16 4.05
N ASP A 87 7.58 -0.37 5.06
CA ASP A 87 7.70 -0.79 6.45
C ASP A 87 6.33 -0.73 7.13
N THR A 88 5.78 -1.87 7.55
CA THR A 88 4.60 -2.00 8.43
C THR A 88 3.46 -1.00 8.13
N CYS A 89 3.22 -0.69 6.87
CA CYS A 89 2.51 0.52 6.48
C CYS A 89 0.98 0.36 6.46
N PHE A 90 0.47 -0.87 6.48
CA PHE A 90 -0.96 -1.21 6.32
C PHE A 90 -1.68 -1.61 7.61
N TYR A 91 -1.12 -1.27 8.78
CA TYR A 91 -1.66 -1.75 10.04
C TYR A 91 -3.14 -1.37 10.23
N THR A 92 -3.97 -2.37 10.56
CA THR A 92 -5.42 -2.24 10.77
C THR A 92 -6.16 -1.62 9.59
N SER A 93 -5.80 -2.04 8.37
CA SER A 93 -6.43 -1.57 7.14
C SER A 93 -7.15 -2.70 6.39
N THR A 94 -8.25 -2.37 5.73
CA THR A 94 -8.99 -3.29 4.85
C THR A 94 -8.98 -2.74 3.43
N ILE A 95 -8.33 -3.47 2.51
CA ILE A 95 -8.18 -3.07 1.11
C ILE A 95 -8.34 -4.30 0.23
N ASP A 96 -9.41 -4.36 -0.56
CA ASP A 96 -9.73 -5.53 -1.37
C ASP A 96 -8.63 -5.82 -2.40
N ASN A 97 -8.22 -4.83 -3.19
CA ASN A 97 -7.22 -4.99 -4.24
C ASN A 97 -6.08 -3.99 -4.08
N ILE A 98 -4.84 -4.48 -3.94
CA ILE A 98 -3.64 -3.65 -3.83
C ILE A 98 -2.74 -3.93 -5.02
N ILE A 99 -2.27 -2.89 -5.69
CA ILE A 99 -1.30 -2.99 -6.78
C ILE A 99 0.01 -2.35 -6.33
N ILE A 100 1.06 -3.16 -6.28
CA ILE A 100 2.45 -2.79 -6.02
C ILE A 100 3.21 -2.90 -7.36
N GLU A 101 3.60 -1.77 -7.92
CA GLU A 101 4.38 -1.73 -9.17
C GLU A 101 5.82 -2.19 -8.96
N VAL A 102 6.45 -1.76 -7.87
CA VAL A 102 7.82 -2.14 -7.50
C VAL A 102 7.92 -2.44 -6.01
N ILE A 103 8.71 -3.45 -5.64
CA ILE A 103 9.09 -3.77 -4.27
C ILE A 103 10.52 -4.30 -4.24
N GLU A 104 11.38 -3.61 -3.50
CA GLU A 104 12.79 -3.98 -3.30
C GLU A 104 13.04 -4.38 -1.85
N LYS A 105 12.41 -3.68 -0.91
CA LYS A 105 12.52 -3.95 0.52
C LYS A 105 11.15 -3.93 1.18
N GLN A 106 10.92 -4.90 2.08
CA GLN A 106 9.75 -4.90 2.94
C GLN A 106 10.08 -5.29 4.38
N ASN A 107 9.33 -4.74 5.33
CA ASN A 107 9.30 -5.18 6.71
C ASN A 107 7.84 -5.35 7.18
N SER A 108 7.43 -6.59 7.48
CA SER A 108 6.09 -6.92 7.97
C SER A 108 4.94 -6.35 7.10
N LEU A 109 5.07 -6.45 5.78
CA LEU A 109 4.16 -5.83 4.80
C LEU A 109 2.67 -6.07 5.09
N LEU A 110 2.30 -7.28 5.50
CA LEU A 110 0.90 -7.70 5.68
C LEU A 110 0.41 -7.52 7.12
N TRP A 111 1.20 -6.93 8.02
CA TRP A 111 0.83 -6.82 9.42
C TRP A 111 -0.48 -6.04 9.60
N GLY A 112 -1.51 -6.73 10.10
CA GLY A 112 -2.82 -6.14 10.38
C GLY A 112 -3.60 -5.74 9.13
N LEU A 113 -3.15 -6.17 7.94
CA LEU A 113 -3.81 -5.92 6.67
C LEU A 113 -4.85 -7.01 6.39
N THR A 114 -6.04 -6.58 5.97
CA THR A 114 -7.05 -7.43 5.36
C THR A 114 -7.13 -7.12 3.87
N PHE A 115 -6.98 -8.14 3.01
CA PHE A 115 -7.05 -7.99 1.56
C PHE A 115 -7.63 -9.21 0.86
N LYS A 116 -8.13 -9.03 -0.37
CA LYS A 116 -8.51 -10.13 -1.28
C LYS A 116 -7.36 -10.42 -2.24
N ASN A 117 -6.89 -9.41 -2.96
CA ASN A 117 -5.85 -9.56 -3.97
C ASN A 117 -4.71 -8.57 -3.70
N LEU A 118 -3.49 -9.09 -3.54
CA LEU A 118 -2.26 -8.32 -3.54
C LEU A 118 -1.49 -8.63 -4.81
N ILE A 119 -1.41 -7.68 -5.72
CA ILE A 119 -0.72 -7.81 -7.00
C ILE A 119 0.64 -7.14 -6.87
N ILE A 120 1.71 -7.92 -6.97
CA ILE A 120 3.09 -7.45 -6.95
C ILE A 120 3.67 -7.67 -8.34
N LYS A 121 4.11 -6.61 -9.02
CA LYS A 121 4.66 -6.72 -10.37
C LYS A 121 6.17 -6.94 -10.42
N SER A 122 6.89 -6.81 -9.30
CA SER A 122 8.32 -7.07 -9.25
C SER A 122 8.64 -8.54 -9.47
N VAL A 123 9.57 -8.79 -10.40
CA VAL A 123 10.05 -10.13 -10.75
C VAL A 123 10.83 -10.76 -9.59
N ASN A 124 11.60 -9.97 -8.85
CA ASN A 124 12.38 -10.48 -7.72
C ASN A 124 11.62 -10.27 -6.41
N PRO A 125 11.62 -11.26 -5.49
CA PRO A 125 11.09 -11.06 -4.15
C PRO A 125 11.94 -10.02 -3.39
N PRO A 126 11.32 -9.24 -2.49
CA PRO A 126 12.01 -8.19 -1.77
C PRO A 126 12.95 -8.73 -0.70
N ILE A 127 13.99 -7.96 -0.41
CA ILE A 127 14.85 -8.14 0.76
C ILE A 127 14.01 -7.84 2.01
N THR A 128 14.22 -8.61 3.08
CA THR A 128 13.42 -8.53 4.28
C THR A 128 14.25 -8.51 5.56
N GLU A 129 13.78 -7.77 6.56
CA GLU A 129 14.20 -7.92 7.97
C GLU A 129 13.23 -8.82 8.75
N ARG A 130 11.93 -8.69 8.48
CA ARG A 130 10.87 -9.57 9.00
C ARG A 130 9.95 -10.00 7.87
N ARG A 131 9.59 -11.28 7.89
CA ARG A 131 8.64 -11.89 6.94
C ARG A 131 7.41 -11.03 6.72
N ALA A 132 6.92 -11.01 5.48
CA ALA A 132 5.77 -10.21 5.09
C ALA A 132 4.52 -10.55 5.94
N SER A 133 4.39 -11.81 6.33
CA SER A 133 3.34 -12.39 7.17
C SER A 133 3.39 -12.01 8.66
N TYR A 134 4.43 -11.31 9.13
CA TYR A 134 4.56 -11.01 10.56
C TYR A 134 3.35 -10.22 11.07
N GLY A 135 2.63 -10.78 12.05
CA GLY A 135 1.40 -10.18 12.57
C GLY A 135 0.22 -10.18 11.58
N TRP A 136 0.31 -10.94 10.49
CA TRP A 136 -0.78 -11.17 9.56
C TRP A 136 -1.60 -12.38 9.98
N TYR A 137 -2.93 -12.26 9.85
CA TYR A 137 -3.85 -13.35 10.11
C TYR A 137 -4.33 -13.91 8.78
N ALA A 138 -3.91 -15.14 8.48
CA ALA A 138 -4.27 -15.91 7.30
C ALA A 138 -5.79 -15.91 7.03
N ARG A 139 -6.20 -15.71 5.76
CA ARG A 139 -7.60 -15.75 5.32
C ARG A 139 -7.74 -16.53 4.03
N LYS A 140 -8.71 -17.46 3.99
CA LYS A 140 -8.91 -18.38 2.85
C LYS A 140 -9.12 -17.70 1.49
N GLU A 141 -9.63 -16.47 1.48
CA GLU A 141 -9.93 -15.70 0.26
C GLU A 141 -8.74 -14.84 -0.21
N SER A 142 -7.73 -14.62 0.62
CA SER A 142 -6.59 -13.76 0.25
C SER A 142 -5.70 -14.46 -0.80
N ARG A 143 -5.22 -13.71 -1.78
CA ARG A 143 -4.38 -14.17 -2.87
C ARG A 143 -3.29 -13.13 -3.15
N ILE A 144 -2.06 -13.60 -3.31
CA ILE A 144 -0.89 -12.80 -3.69
C ILE A 144 -0.52 -13.21 -5.10
N PHE A 145 -0.62 -12.28 -6.05
CA PHE A 145 -0.30 -12.51 -7.45
C PHE A 145 1.05 -11.88 -7.78
N VAL A 146 1.94 -12.68 -8.38
CA VAL A 146 3.29 -12.27 -8.79
C VAL A 146 3.51 -12.67 -10.26
N PRO A 147 4.50 -12.12 -10.98
CA PRO A 147 4.78 -12.54 -12.35
C PRO A 147 4.93 -14.06 -12.43
N ASP A 148 4.39 -14.69 -13.47
CA ASP A 148 4.32 -16.15 -13.61
C ASP A 148 5.70 -16.82 -13.46
N GLU A 149 6.73 -16.20 -14.03
CA GLU A 149 8.14 -16.60 -13.94
C GLU A 149 8.75 -16.49 -12.53
N SER A 150 8.10 -15.74 -11.64
CA SER A 150 8.59 -15.41 -10.30
C SER A 150 7.93 -16.20 -9.19
N VAL A 151 6.87 -16.96 -9.48
CA VAL A 151 6.07 -17.67 -8.46
C VAL A 151 6.96 -18.50 -7.54
N GLU A 152 7.85 -19.31 -8.12
CA GLU A 152 8.70 -20.20 -7.34
C GLU A 152 9.75 -19.44 -6.52
N ASN A 153 10.28 -18.33 -7.05
CA ASN A 153 11.22 -17.47 -6.34
C ASN A 153 10.56 -16.81 -5.13
N TYR A 154 9.32 -16.34 -5.27
CA TYR A 154 8.54 -15.79 -4.16
C TYR A 154 8.20 -16.85 -3.11
N ARG A 155 7.77 -18.06 -3.53
CA ARG A 155 7.45 -19.18 -2.62
C ARG A 155 8.65 -19.67 -1.80
N LYS A 156 9.87 -19.47 -2.30
CA LYS A 156 11.11 -19.82 -1.59
C LYS A 156 11.79 -18.65 -0.89
N SER A 157 11.28 -17.43 -1.05
CA SER A 157 11.92 -16.23 -0.51
C SER A 157 11.84 -16.16 1.02
N ASP A 158 12.83 -15.50 1.63
CA ASP A 158 12.80 -15.22 3.08
C ASP A 158 11.56 -14.40 3.49
N SER A 159 11.03 -13.59 2.56
CA SER A 159 9.91 -12.69 2.80
C SER A 159 8.54 -13.39 2.80
N PHE A 160 8.31 -14.34 1.88
CA PHE A 160 6.96 -14.90 1.61
C PHE A 160 6.86 -16.42 1.76
N SER A 161 7.95 -17.13 2.04
CA SER A 161 7.96 -18.60 2.03
C SER A 161 6.99 -19.26 3.01
N ASP A 162 6.68 -18.61 4.14
CA ASP A 162 5.73 -19.13 5.13
C ASP A 162 4.26 -18.95 4.74
N ILE A 163 4.01 -18.19 3.67
CA ILE A 163 2.69 -17.97 3.09
C ILE A 163 2.70 -18.35 1.60
N ALA A 164 3.57 -19.28 1.20
CA ALA A 164 3.72 -19.77 -0.17
C ALA A 164 2.42 -20.29 -0.80
N GLU A 165 1.51 -20.84 0.01
CA GLU A 165 0.19 -21.32 -0.44
C GLU A 165 -0.73 -20.19 -0.93
N TYR A 166 -0.46 -18.95 -0.52
CA TYR A 166 -1.21 -17.76 -0.95
C TYR A 166 -0.68 -17.16 -2.25
N ILE A 167 0.43 -17.69 -2.80
CA ILE A 167 1.13 -17.12 -3.96
C ILE A 167 0.68 -17.83 -5.23
N HIS A 168 0.14 -17.03 -6.17
CA HIS A 168 -0.41 -17.45 -7.45
C HIS A 168 0.27 -16.71 -8.61
N PRO A 169 0.35 -17.33 -9.81
CA PRO A 169 0.79 -16.64 -11.01
C PRO A 169 -0.20 -15.53 -11.39
N MET A 170 0.31 -14.42 -11.90
CA MET A 170 -0.51 -13.27 -12.30
C MET A 170 -1.49 -13.60 -13.43
N SER A 171 -1.20 -14.60 -14.26
CA SER A 171 -2.15 -15.10 -15.26
C SER A 171 -3.44 -15.70 -14.69
N GLU A 172 -3.47 -16.12 -13.42
CA GLU A 172 -4.68 -16.58 -12.72
C GLU A 172 -5.55 -15.43 -12.20
N TYR A 173 -5.03 -14.20 -12.20
CA TYR A 173 -5.76 -13.05 -11.66
C TYR A 173 -6.96 -12.67 -12.55
N GLN A 174 -8.14 -12.61 -11.92
CA GLN A 174 -9.38 -12.17 -12.56
C GLN A 174 -9.84 -10.85 -11.90
N PRO A 175 -9.82 -9.71 -12.63
CA PRO A 175 -10.12 -8.39 -12.09
C PRO A 175 -11.60 -8.10 -11.83
#